data_AF-A0A317LLY3-F1
#
_entry.id   AF-A0A317LLY3-F1
#
_cell.length_a   1.000
_cell.length_b   1.000
_cell.length_c   1.000
_cell.angle_alpha   90.00
_cell.angle_beta   90.00
_cell.angle_gamma   90.00
#
_symmetry.space_group_name_H-M   'P 1'
#
loop_
_entity.id
_entity.type
_entity.pdbx_description
1 polymer ?
#
loop_
_entity_poly.entity_id
_entity_poly.type
_entity_poly.pdbx_seq_one_letter_code
_entity_poly.pdbx_strand_id
1 'polypeptide(L)'
;MIRAIGEGAGVRLKLDLHDIFNKGVSIDKALNDIMDEAERKRAKTIEIIPGKGSGQLKKRVLRFLNRKDVKARYHRVEKDSKNFGRLFVHFKH
;
A
#
# COMPACT_ATOMS: atom_id res chain seq x y z
N MET A 1 -6.32 3.92 -8.36
CA MET A 1 -6.57 5.35 -8.09
C MET A 1 -6.25 5.59 -6.62
N ILE A 2 -5.33 6.50 -6.28
CA ILE A 2 -5.00 6.81 -4.87
C ILE A 2 -6.15 7.64 -4.29
N ARG A 3 -6.67 7.25 -3.13
CA ARG A 3 -7.72 8.00 -2.42
C ARG A 3 -7.31 8.21 -0.96
N ALA A 4 -7.53 9.40 -0.44
CA ALA A 4 -7.48 9.63 1.01
C ALA A 4 -8.78 9.07 1.63
N ILE A 5 -8.65 8.36 2.74
CA ILE A 5 -9.77 7.83 3.53
C ILE A 5 -9.56 8.26 4.98
N GLY A 6 -10.60 8.75 5.65
CA GLY A 6 -10.50 9.21 7.03
C GLY A 6 -11.58 8.57 7.89
N GLU A 7 -11.16 7.85 8.94
CA GLU A 7 -11.75 7.86 10.29
C GLU A 7 -10.67 7.44 11.31
N GLY A 8 -10.38 8.32 12.29
CA GLY A 8 -9.44 8.12 13.41
C GLY A 8 -8.05 8.79 13.29
N ALA A 9 -7.83 9.86 14.08
CA ALA A 9 -6.60 10.59 14.49
C ALA A 9 -5.44 10.87 13.50
N GLY A 10 -5.46 10.42 12.24
CA GLY A 10 -4.40 10.69 11.27
C GLY A 10 -4.79 10.41 9.82
N VAL A 11 -4.08 11.03 8.88
CA VAL A 11 -4.31 10.86 7.44
C VAL A 11 -3.98 9.41 7.04
N ARG A 12 -4.93 8.74 6.37
CA ARG A 12 -4.74 7.42 5.77
C ARG A 12 -4.97 7.49 4.27
N LEU A 13 -4.10 6.80 3.53
CA LEU A 13 -4.19 6.70 2.08
C LEU A 13 -4.57 5.27 1.69
N LYS A 14 -5.24 5.12 0.55
CA LYS A 14 -5.66 3.84 -0.01
C LYS A 14 -5.20 3.70 -1.45
N LEU A 15 -4.58 2.56 -1.76
CA LEU A 15 -4.28 2.11 -3.12
C LEU A 15 -5.05 0.84 -3.43
N ASP A 16 -6.01 0.95 -4.33
CA ASP A 16 -6.64 -0.22 -4.95
C ASP A 16 -5.84 -0.64 -6.19
N LEU A 17 -5.21 -1.82 -6.12
CA LEU A 17 -4.40 -2.38 -7.21
C LEU A 17 -5.21 -3.26 -8.16
N HIS A 18 -6.38 -3.74 -7.75
CA HIS A 18 -7.22 -4.59 -8.62
C HIS A 18 -7.62 -3.83 -9.88
N ASP A 19 -8.04 -2.56 -9.71
CA ASP A 19 -8.41 -1.68 -10.83
C ASP A 19 -7.23 -1.30 -11.73
N ILE A 20 -6.02 -1.28 -11.18
CA ILE A 20 -4.79 -0.82 -11.87
C ILE A 20 -4.20 -1.96 -12.69
N PHE A 21 -4.22 -3.19 -12.16
CA PHE A 21 -3.72 -4.37 -12.85
C PHE A 21 -4.42 -4.60 -14.20
N ASN A 22 -5.75 -4.45 -14.22
CA ASN A 22 -6.56 -4.65 -15.43
C ASN A 22 -6.34 -3.58 -16.51
N LYS A 23 -5.63 -2.49 -16.20
CA LYS A 23 -5.35 -1.37 -17.12
C LYS A 23 -3.91 -1.35 -17.64
N GLY A 24 -3.11 -2.38 -17.37
CA GLY A 24 -1.72 -2.47 -17.83
C GLY A 24 -0.76 -1.46 -17.19
N VAL A 25 -1.19 -0.78 -16.12
CA VAL A 25 -0.37 0.22 -15.42
C VAL A 25 0.72 -0.47 -14.60
N SER A 26 1.91 0.14 -14.57
CA SER A 26 3.02 -0.35 -13.74
C SER A 26 2.67 -0.30 -12.25
N ILE A 27 2.48 -1.47 -11.65
CA ILE A 27 2.23 -1.65 -10.20
C ILE A 27 3.34 -1.00 -9.38
N ASP A 28 4.59 -1.15 -9.79
CA ASP A 28 5.75 -0.59 -9.09
C ASP A 28 5.69 0.95 -9.09
N LYS A 29 5.25 1.56 -10.20
CA LYS A 29 5.03 3.02 -10.25
C LYS A 29 3.93 3.44 -9.27
N ALA A 30 2.78 2.77 -9.30
CA ALA A 30 1.67 3.12 -8.41
C ALA A 30 2.02 2.95 -6.92
N LEU A 31 2.84 1.95 -6.60
CA LEU A 31 3.37 1.74 -5.24
C LEU A 31 4.35 2.86 -4.84
N ASN A 32 5.26 3.27 -5.72
CA ASN A 32 6.14 4.42 -5.45
C ASN A 32 5.30 5.70 -5.23
N ASP A 33 4.37 5.99 -6.14
CA ASP A 33 3.54 7.20 -6.08
C ASP A 33 2.78 7.34 -4.75
N ILE A 34 2.24 6.23 -4.20
CA ILE A 34 1.53 6.28 -2.92
C ILE A 34 2.45 6.35 -1.71
N MET A 35 3.66 5.76 -1.78
CA MET A 35 4.67 5.92 -0.73
C MET A 35 5.12 7.38 -0.62
N ASP A 36 5.39 8.01 -1.77
CA ASP A 36 5.77 9.42 -1.85
C ASP A 36 4.65 10.32 -1.32
N GLU A 37 3.40 10.06 -1.70
CA GLU A 37 2.25 10.82 -1.20
C GLU A 37 2.04 10.63 0.31
N ALA A 38 2.27 9.43 0.85
CA ALA A 38 2.17 9.18 2.29
C ALA A 38 3.18 9.98 3.08
N GLU A 39 4.44 10.04 2.63
CA GLU A 39 5.47 10.85 3.27
C GLU A 39 5.16 12.35 3.17
N ARG A 40 4.77 12.83 1.98
CA ARG A 40 4.38 14.24 1.78
C ARG A 40 3.25 14.66 2.71
N LYS A 41 2.24 13.81 2.86
CA LYS A 41 1.06 14.09 3.70
C LYS A 41 1.25 13.68 5.17
N ARG A 42 2.42 13.14 5.53
CA ARG A 42 2.67 12.51 6.85
C ARG A 42 1.56 11.53 7.24
N ALA A 43 1.10 10.75 6.27
CA ALA A 43 0.07 9.75 6.48
C ALA A 43 0.57 8.69 7.47
N LYS A 44 -0.26 8.37 8.47
CA LYS A 44 0.09 7.35 9.47
C LYS A 44 0.09 5.95 8.85
N THR A 45 -0.75 5.73 7.84
CA THR A 45 -0.96 4.41 7.26
C THR A 45 -1.35 4.49 5.78
N ILE A 46 -0.84 3.54 4.99
CA ILE A 46 -1.37 3.21 3.67
C ILE A 46 -2.10 1.87 3.75
N GLU A 47 -3.32 1.81 3.22
CA GLU A 47 -4.01 0.56 2.91
C GLU A 47 -3.76 0.19 1.44
N ILE A 48 -3.25 -1.01 1.20
CA ILE A 48 -3.04 -1.55 -0.14
C ILE A 48 -3.99 -2.73 -0.34
N ILE A 49 -4.80 -2.68 -1.39
CA ILE A 49 -5.76 -3.73 -1.77
C ILE A 49 -5.28 -4.40 -3.06
N PRO A 50 -4.45 -5.46 -2.97
CA PRO A 50 -4.10 -6.31 -4.11
C PRO A 50 -5.23 -7.26 -4.54
N GLY A 51 -6.27 -7.44 -3.72
CA GLY A 51 -7.38 -8.36 -4.00
C GLY A 51 -7.16 -9.80 -3.50
N LYS A 52 -8.20 -10.65 -3.63
CA LYS A 52 -8.27 -12.01 -3.05
C LYS A 52 -7.91 -13.15 -4.00
N GLY A 53 -7.47 -12.86 -5.24
CA GLY A 53 -7.21 -13.88 -6.28
C GLY A 53 -6.03 -14.82 -5.97
N SER A 54 -5.29 -15.26 -7.00
CA SER A 54 -4.17 -16.23 -6.89
C SER A 54 -3.00 -15.80 -5.97
N GLY A 55 -3.04 -14.61 -5.39
CA GLY A 55 -2.01 -14.08 -4.48
C GLY A 55 -0.76 -13.55 -5.17
N GLN A 56 -0.65 -13.65 -6.50
CA GLN A 56 0.51 -13.16 -7.26
C GLN A 56 0.71 -11.65 -7.09
N LEU A 57 -0.38 -10.88 -7.14
CA LEU A 57 -0.34 -9.43 -6.94
C LEU A 57 0.13 -9.08 -5.51
N LYS A 58 -0.38 -9.81 -4.50
CA LYS A 58 0.06 -9.66 -3.11
C LYS A 58 1.55 -10.00 -2.94
N LYS A 59 2.05 -11.07 -3.57
CA LYS A 59 3.48 -11.43 -3.56
C LYS A 59 4.34 -10.33 -4.18
N ARG A 60 3.90 -9.73 -5.29
CA ARG A 60 4.60 -8.60 -5.93
C ARG A 60 4.67 -7.38 -5.02
N VAL A 61 3.57 -7.01 -4.36
CA VAL A 61 3.54 -5.90 -3.38
C VAL A 61 4.52 -6.16 -2.24
N LEU A 62 4.51 -7.36 -1.65
CA LEU A 62 5.43 -7.71 -0.57
C LEU A 62 6.90 -7.68 -1.01
N ARG A 63 7.20 -8.11 -2.24
CA ARG A 63 8.56 -8.02 -2.80
C ARG A 63 9.01 -6.57 -2.95
N PHE A 64 8.13 -5.70 -3.43
CA PHE A 64 8.39 -4.26 -3.54
C PHE A 64 8.68 -3.65 -2.16
N LEU A 65 7.82 -3.92 -1.17
CA LEU A 65 7.98 -3.38 0.20
C LEU A 65 9.26 -3.88 0.87
N ASN A 66 9.75 -5.08 0.53
CA ASN A 66 10.96 -5.64 1.11
C ASN A 66 12.26 -5.13 0.46
N ARG A 67 12.20 -4.29 -0.59
CA ARG A 67 13.40 -3.64 -1.13
C ARG A 67 14.01 -2.73 -0.08
N LYS A 68 15.34 -2.67 0.03
CA LYS A 68 16.04 -1.94 1.10
C LYS A 68 15.68 -0.45 1.15
N ASP A 69 15.61 0.19 -0.01
CA ASP A 69 15.23 1.59 -0.19
C ASP A 69 13.79 1.88 0.23
N VAL A 70 12.86 0.95 -0.03
CA VAL A 70 11.46 1.09 0.37
C VAL A 70 11.25 0.78 1.85
N LYS A 71 11.89 -0.28 2.35
CA LYS A 71 11.76 -0.74 3.74
C LYS A 71 12.24 0.29 4.76
N ALA A 72 13.20 1.14 4.39
CA ALA A 72 13.67 2.23 5.23
C ALA A 72 12.63 3.34 5.46
N ARG A 73 11.58 3.40 4.62
CA ARG A 73 10.57 4.48 4.60
C ARG A 73 9.42 4.27 5.58
N TYR A 74 9.24 3.06 6.11
CA TYR A 74 8.11 2.72 6.97
C TYR A 74 8.54 1.92 8.20
N HIS A 75 7.67 1.83 9.20
CA HIS A 75 7.95 1.13 10.45
C HIS A 75 7.58 -0.36 10.40
N ARG A 76 6.35 -0.69 9.96
CA ARG A 76 5.88 -2.08 9.90
C ARG A 76 4.86 -2.30 8.78
N VAL A 77 4.76 -3.54 8.33
CA VAL A 77 3.68 -4.02 7.44
C VAL A 77 2.77 -4.94 8.23
N GLU A 78 1.48 -4.65 8.24
CA GLU A 78 0.45 -5.50 8.82
C GLU A 78 -0.31 -6.22 7.70
N LYS A 79 -0.39 -7.55 7.78
CA LYS A 79 -1.23 -8.35 6.89
C LYS A 79 -2.54 -8.57 7.62
N ASP A 80 -3.65 -8.16 7.02
CA ASP A 80 -4.96 -8.35 7.64
C ASP A 80 -5.30 -9.86 7.69
N SER A 81 -5.52 -10.35 8.91
CA SER A 81 -5.84 -11.76 9.20
C SER A 81 -7.32 -12.11 8.97
N LYS A 82 -8.20 -11.10 8.91
CA LYS A 82 -9.64 -11.24 8.66
C LYS A 82 -9.98 -10.97 7.19
N ASN A 83 -9.24 -10.07 6.54
CA ASN A 83 -9.40 -9.75 5.12
C ASN A 83 -8.08 -9.90 4.37
N PHE A 84 -7.77 -11.12 3.95
CA PHE A 84 -6.52 -11.46 3.25
C PHE A 84 -6.27 -10.67 1.95
N GLY A 85 -7.29 -10.01 1.41
CA GLY A 85 -7.20 -9.19 0.19
C GLY A 85 -6.59 -7.80 0.39
N ARG A 86 -6.17 -7.44 1.62
CA ARG A 86 -5.50 -6.18 1.92
C ARG A 86 -4.30 -6.33 2.86
N LEU A 87 -3.50 -5.29 2.90
CA LEU A 87 -2.40 -5.11 3.86
C LEU A 87 -2.19 -3.63 4.15
N PHE A 88 -1.58 -3.34 5.30
CA PHE A 88 -1.32 -1.99 5.77
C PHE A 88 0.18 -1.75 5.90
N VAL A 89 0.61 -0.55 5.53
CA VAL A 89 1.97 -0.06 5.75
C VAL A 89 1.89 1.10 6.74
N HIS A 90 2.57 0.99 7.87
CA HIS A 90 2.53 1.97 8.95
C HIS A 90 3.82 2.77 9.02
N PHE A 91 3.70 4.08 9.16
CA PHE A 91 4.82 5.03 9.25
C PHE A 91 5.06 5.48 10.69
N LYS A 92 6.28 5.92 11.02
CA LYS A 92 6.70 6.27 12.40
C LYS A 92 6.47 7.75 12.79
N HIS A 93 5.90 8.56 11.90
CA HIS A 93 5.66 9.99 12.16
C HIS A 93 4.86 10.23 13.45
#